data_AF-A0A3Q0KCH6-F1
#
_entry.id   AF-A0A3Q0KCH6-F1
#
_cell.length_a   1.000
_cell.length_b   1.000
_cell.length_c   1.000
_cell.angle_alpha   90.00
_cell.angle_beta   90.00
_cell.angle_gamma   90.00
#
_symmetry.space_group_name_H-M   'P 1'
#
loop_
_entity.id
_entity.type
_entity.pdbx_description
1 polymer ?
#
loop_
_entity_poly.entity_id
_entity_poly.type
_entity_poly.pdbx_seq_one_letter_code
_entity_poly.pdbx_strand_id
1 'polypeptide(L)'
;MTQFLPPNLLALFAPRDPIPFLPPIEKHANHRKLPYTGVAQFLGEFEDASETPAPVRIETREERKERKRREKQEQANYKLEQDLALWNPKKNPKATSNPYNTMFVARLNYETTESKLKREIDVFGRINNIVMVKNVMTGKPRGYCFVEFEHERDMHGIYS
;
A
#
# COMPACT_ATOMS: atom_id res chain seq x y z
N MET A 1 -17.17 36.21 -22.00
CA MET A 1 -18.42 36.33 -21.21
C MET A 1 -19.20 37.63 -21.48
N THR A 2 -19.01 38.31 -22.62
CA THR A 2 -19.76 39.55 -22.99
C THR A 2 -20.53 39.43 -24.31
N GLN A 3 -20.50 38.25 -24.94
CA GLN A 3 -20.91 38.03 -26.33
C GLN A 3 -22.43 38.15 -26.59
N PHE A 4 -23.27 37.95 -25.57
CA PHE A 4 -24.74 37.97 -25.70
C PHE A 4 -25.41 39.06 -24.85
N LEU A 5 -24.71 40.15 -24.56
CA LEU A 5 -25.27 41.28 -23.84
C LEU A 5 -26.15 42.16 -24.76
N PRO A 6 -27.19 42.82 -24.20
CA PRO A 6 -28.00 43.74 -24.98
C PRO A 6 -27.17 44.93 -25.51
N PRO A 7 -27.58 45.56 -26.64
CA PRO A 7 -26.74 46.50 -27.39
C PRO A 7 -26.23 47.71 -26.59
N ASN A 8 -27.03 48.19 -25.64
CA ASN A 8 -26.67 49.30 -24.75
C ASN A 8 -25.50 48.96 -23.82
N LEU A 9 -25.39 47.71 -23.37
CA LEU A 9 -24.28 47.24 -22.55
C LEU A 9 -23.09 46.79 -23.41
N LEU A 10 -23.35 46.24 -24.60
CA LEU A 10 -22.29 45.82 -25.52
C LEU A 10 -21.45 47.02 -25.99
N ALA A 11 -22.07 48.19 -26.19
CA ALA A 11 -21.38 49.43 -26.56
C ALA A 11 -20.33 49.90 -25.54
N LEU A 12 -20.47 49.55 -24.26
CA LEU A 12 -19.49 49.88 -23.21
C LEU A 12 -18.16 49.14 -23.39
N PHE A 13 -18.16 48.04 -24.14
CA PHE A 13 -16.98 47.21 -24.42
C PHE A 13 -16.38 47.50 -25.80
N ALA A 14 -16.67 48.65 -26.40
CA ALA A 14 -15.99 49.09 -27.60
C ALA A 14 -14.47 49.20 -27.34
N PRO A 15 -13.62 48.68 -28.24
CA PRO A 15 -12.18 48.80 -28.07
C PRO A 15 -11.76 50.27 -28.10
N ARG A 16 -10.67 50.59 -27.41
CA ARG A 16 -10.01 51.89 -27.56
C ARG A 16 -9.32 51.97 -28.92
N ASP A 17 -9.01 53.20 -29.33
CA ASP A 17 -8.13 53.44 -30.48
C ASP A 17 -6.83 52.64 -30.33
N PRO A 18 -6.27 52.13 -31.45
CA PRO A 18 -5.04 51.36 -31.41
C PRO A 18 -3.91 52.22 -30.84
N ILE A 19 -3.11 51.61 -29.96
CA ILE A 19 -1.96 52.29 -29.37
C ILE A 19 -0.95 52.68 -30.45
N PRO A 20 -0.37 53.89 -30.40
CA PRO A 20 0.70 54.27 -31.31
C PRO A 20 1.93 53.39 -31.06
N PHE A 21 2.55 52.92 -32.14
CA PHE A 21 3.74 52.10 -32.04
C PHE A 21 4.92 52.89 -31.44
N LEU A 22 5.58 52.31 -30.44
CA LEU A 22 6.86 52.75 -29.92
C LEU A 22 7.85 51.58 -30.00
N PRO A 23 9.12 51.83 -30.41
CA PRO A 23 10.12 50.77 -30.46
C PRO A 23 10.39 50.21 -29.04
N PRO A 24 10.66 48.90 -28.89
CA PRO A 24 11.02 48.31 -27.60
C PRO A 24 12.24 48.99 -26.97
N ILE A 25 12.18 49.28 -25.66
CA ILE A 25 13.28 49.91 -24.90
C ILE A 25 14.51 48.99 -24.84
N GLU A 26 14.30 47.67 -24.69
CA GLU A 26 15.38 46.69 -24.63
C GLU A 26 15.44 45.88 -25.95
N LYS A 27 16.65 45.76 -26.51
CA LYS A 27 16.92 44.81 -27.61
C LYS A 27 16.68 43.39 -27.07
N HIS A 28 16.13 42.49 -27.89
CA HIS A 28 15.78 41.11 -27.55
C HIS A 28 16.82 40.43 -26.63
N ALA A 29 16.34 39.57 -25.71
CA ALA A 29 17.07 38.92 -24.61
C ALA A 29 18.43 38.28 -24.96
N ASN A 30 18.74 38.09 -26.25
CA ASN A 30 19.98 37.55 -26.75
C ASN A 30 21.23 38.44 -26.52
N HIS A 31 21.06 39.69 -26.05
CA HIS A 31 22.17 40.61 -25.76
C HIS A 31 22.58 40.68 -24.27
N ARG A 32 21.95 39.89 -23.38
CA ARG A 32 22.31 39.82 -21.95
C ARG A 32 23.05 38.53 -21.59
N LYS A 33 24.16 38.24 -22.27
CA LYS A 33 25.07 37.17 -21.84
C LYS A 33 26.28 37.82 -21.18
N LEU A 34 26.43 37.65 -19.86
CA LEU A 34 27.70 37.95 -19.19
C LEU A 34 28.82 37.18 -19.91
N PRO A 35 30.01 37.76 -20.07
CA PRO A 35 31.12 37.06 -20.71
C PRO A 35 31.47 35.83 -19.88
N TYR A 36 31.66 34.68 -20.54
CA TYR A 36 32.26 33.52 -19.88
C TYR A 36 33.67 33.88 -19.40
N THR A 37 33.99 33.55 -18.15
CA THR A 37 35.35 33.66 -17.59
C THR A 37 35.98 32.27 -17.48
N GLY A 38 37.31 32.22 -17.50
CA GLY A 38 38.05 30.97 -17.31
C GLY A 38 38.09 30.54 -15.85
N VAL A 39 38.36 29.26 -15.61
CA VAL A 39 38.51 28.70 -14.25
C VAL A 39 39.93 28.87 -13.67
N ALA A 40 40.87 29.46 -14.43
CA ALA A 40 42.27 29.58 -14.05
C ALA A 40 42.50 30.37 -12.75
N GLN A 41 41.64 31.34 -12.45
CA GLN A 41 41.71 32.12 -11.20
C GLN A 41 41.55 31.27 -9.93
N PHE A 42 40.95 30.08 -10.04
CA PHE A 42 40.70 29.18 -8.92
C PHE A 42 41.80 28.14 -8.74
N LEU A 43 42.85 28.13 -9.57
CA LEU A 43 43.90 27.10 -9.51
C LEU A 43 44.67 27.12 -8.17
N GLY A 44 44.75 28.28 -7.51
CA GLY A 44 45.35 28.41 -6.18
C GLY A 44 44.43 28.04 -5.02
N GLU A 45 43.16 27.72 -5.29
CA GLU A 45 42.18 27.30 -4.28
C GLU A 45 42.07 25.76 -4.15
N PHE A 46 42.77 25.00 -5.00
CA PHE A 46 42.78 23.54 -4.91
C PHE A 46 43.62 23.08 -3.71
N GLU A 47 43.08 22.12 -2.96
CA GLU A 47 43.82 21.46 -1.87
C GLU A 47 45.04 20.72 -2.41
N ASP A 48 46.12 20.67 -1.61
CA ASP A 48 47.29 19.85 -1.93
C ASP A 48 46.92 18.36 -1.90
N ALA A 49 47.49 17.59 -2.84
CA ALA A 49 47.18 16.16 -2.99
C ALA A 49 47.49 15.32 -1.74
N SER A 50 48.32 15.82 -0.83
CA SER A 50 48.63 15.20 0.46
C SER A 50 47.56 15.45 1.53
N GLU A 51 46.77 16.52 1.40
CA GLU A 51 45.73 16.91 2.36
C GLU A 51 44.35 16.37 1.96
N THR A 52 44.16 15.97 0.69
CA THR A 52 42.91 15.41 0.21
C THR A 52 42.61 14.07 0.89
N PRO A 53 41.53 13.95 1.68
CA PRO A 53 41.17 12.68 2.30
C PRO A 53 40.77 11.67 1.21
N ALA A 54 41.01 10.38 1.48
CA ALA A 54 40.56 9.32 0.59
C ALA A 54 39.03 9.45 0.35
N PRO A 55 38.55 9.23 -0.88
CA PRO A 55 37.14 9.40 -1.19
C PRO A 55 36.30 8.46 -0.32
N VAL A 56 35.29 9.02 0.34
CA VAL A 56 34.37 8.24 1.18
C VAL A 56 33.62 7.26 0.29
N ARG A 57 33.74 5.96 0.57
CA ARG A 57 32.97 4.93 -0.13
C ARG A 57 31.49 5.14 0.14
N ILE A 58 30.77 5.66 -0.86
CA ILE A 58 29.32 5.75 -0.85
C ILE A 58 28.75 4.37 -1.16
N GLU A 59 27.63 4.03 -0.51
CA GLU A 59 26.92 2.79 -0.79
C GLU A 59 26.58 2.67 -2.28
N THR A 60 26.90 1.52 -2.85
CA THR A 60 26.43 1.15 -4.18
C THR A 60 24.91 0.97 -4.15
N ARG A 61 24.28 1.04 -5.34
CA ARG A 61 22.83 0.80 -5.47
C ARG A 61 22.42 -0.58 -4.95
N GLU A 62 23.29 -1.57 -5.07
CA GLU A 62 23.05 -2.95 -4.63
C GLU A 62 23.05 -3.05 -3.10
N GLU A 63 24.08 -2.49 -2.45
CA GLU A 63 24.16 -2.42 -0.98
C GLU A 63 22.96 -1.68 -0.40
N ARG A 64 22.55 -0.55 -1.00
CA ARG A 64 21.35 0.20 -0.58
C ARG A 64 20.07 -0.63 -0.72
N LYS A 65 19.95 -1.43 -1.78
CA LYS A 65 18.78 -2.31 -2.00
C LYS A 65 18.75 -3.44 -0.97
N GLU A 66 19.90 -4.02 -0.66
CA GLU A 66 20.01 -5.07 0.35
C GLU A 66 19.69 -4.57 1.75
N ARG A 67 20.20 -3.39 2.13
CA ARG A 67 19.88 -2.74 3.41
C ARG A 67 18.36 -2.57 3.57
N LYS A 68 17.68 -2.01 2.56
CA LYS A 68 16.22 -1.85 2.58
C LYS A 68 15.48 -3.19 2.66
N ARG A 69 15.96 -4.24 1.99
CA ARG A 69 15.36 -5.58 2.05
C ARG A 69 15.49 -6.16 3.47
N ARG A 70 16.67 -6.02 4.07
CA ARG A 70 16.96 -6.49 5.42
C ARG A 70 16.14 -5.74 6.47
N GLU A 71 16.12 -4.42 6.44
CA GLU A 71 15.29 -3.58 7.32
C GLU A 71 13.80 -3.98 7.22
N LYS A 72 13.29 -4.20 5.99
CA LYS A 72 11.90 -4.64 5.78
C LYS A 72 11.63 -6.04 6.34
N GLN A 73 12.60 -6.95 6.21
CA GLN A 73 12.50 -8.30 6.75
C GLN A 73 12.54 -8.30 8.28
N GLU A 74 13.43 -7.51 8.88
CA GLU A 74 13.53 -7.33 10.33
C GLU A 74 12.23 -6.72 10.90
N GLN A 75 11.67 -5.70 10.24
CA GLN A 75 10.37 -5.13 10.62
C GLN A 75 9.22 -6.15 10.50
N ALA A 76 9.20 -6.96 9.43
CA ALA A 76 8.19 -8.01 9.27
C ALA A 76 8.32 -9.09 10.35
N ASN A 77 9.54 -9.49 10.69
CA ASN A 77 9.81 -10.46 11.76
C ASN A 77 9.40 -9.92 13.13
N TYR A 78 9.76 -8.67 13.44
CA TYR A 78 9.37 -8.02 14.69
C TYR A 78 7.85 -7.94 14.85
N LYS A 79 7.13 -7.58 13.77
CA LYS A 79 5.67 -7.58 13.77
C LYS A 79 5.10 -8.98 14.00
N LEU A 80 5.65 -9.99 13.33
CA LEU A 80 5.21 -11.38 13.51
C LEU A 80 5.40 -11.84 14.95
N GLU A 81 6.52 -11.49 15.58
CA GLU A 81 6.81 -11.82 16.98
C GLU A 81 5.81 -11.16 17.94
N GLN A 82 5.48 -9.88 17.71
CA GLN A 82 4.43 -9.19 18.46
C GLN A 82 3.05 -9.84 18.29
N ASP A 83 2.66 -10.12 17.04
CA ASP A 83 1.38 -10.75 16.71
C ASP A 83 1.28 -12.14 17.36
N LEU A 84 2.39 -12.90 17.39
CA LEU A 84 2.46 -14.22 18.04
C LEU A 84 2.35 -14.12 19.56
N ALA A 85 2.99 -13.13 20.18
CA ALA A 85 2.90 -12.90 21.62
C ALA A 85 1.47 -12.55 22.08
N LEU A 86 0.70 -11.87 21.22
CA LEU A 86 -0.70 -11.52 21.46
C LEU A 86 -1.68 -12.66 21.12
N TRP A 87 -1.26 -13.65 20.35
CA TRP A 87 -2.15 -14.70 19.85
C TRP A 87 -2.46 -15.74 20.93
N ASN A 88 -3.72 -15.75 21.41
CA ASN A 88 -4.22 -16.75 22.35
C ASN A 88 -5.56 -17.35 21.88
N PRO A 89 -5.53 -18.53 21.24
CA PRO A 89 -6.74 -19.19 20.74
C PRO A 89 -7.77 -19.55 21.82
N LYS A 90 -7.32 -19.89 23.03
CA LYS A 90 -8.22 -20.33 24.12
C LYS A 90 -9.10 -19.21 24.66
N LYS A 91 -8.68 -17.95 24.49
CA LYS A 91 -9.46 -16.76 24.89
C LYS A 91 -10.44 -16.29 23.80
N ASN A 92 -10.44 -16.92 22.61
CA ASN A 92 -11.28 -16.47 21.50
C ASN A 92 -12.75 -16.90 21.73
N PRO A 93 -13.70 -15.96 21.84
CA PRO A 93 -15.12 -16.29 22.05
C PRO A 93 -15.77 -16.98 20.86
N LYS A 94 -15.16 -16.91 19.66
CA LYS A 94 -15.64 -17.61 18.45
C LYS A 94 -15.02 -19.00 18.29
N ALA A 95 -14.13 -19.41 19.20
CA ALA A 95 -13.57 -20.75 19.16
C ALA A 95 -14.61 -21.78 19.62
N THR A 96 -14.48 -22.97 19.05
CA THR A 96 -15.27 -24.14 19.41
C THR A 96 -14.89 -24.65 20.81
N SER A 97 -15.81 -25.35 21.49
CA SER A 97 -15.61 -25.76 22.88
C SER A 97 -14.61 -26.91 23.03
N ASN A 98 -14.78 -27.98 22.24
CA ASN A 98 -13.92 -29.17 22.29
C ASN A 98 -13.08 -29.30 21.00
N PRO A 99 -11.75 -29.08 21.06
CA PRO A 99 -10.87 -29.22 19.90
C PRO A 99 -10.89 -30.62 19.26
N TYR A 100 -11.05 -31.68 20.05
CA TYR A 100 -11.03 -33.06 19.55
C TYR A 100 -12.27 -33.40 18.71
N ASN A 101 -13.40 -32.73 19.00
CA ASN A 101 -14.63 -32.89 18.22
C ASN A 101 -14.73 -31.87 17.07
N THR A 102 -13.71 -31.03 16.87
CA THR A 102 -13.77 -29.92 15.91
C THR A 102 -13.03 -30.27 14.62
N MET A 103 -13.78 -30.39 13.53
CA MET A 103 -13.26 -30.49 12.18
C MET A 103 -12.92 -29.11 11.60
N PHE A 104 -11.74 -28.99 11.00
CA PHE A 104 -11.35 -27.81 10.21
C PHE A 104 -11.60 -28.08 8.73
N VAL A 105 -12.42 -27.23 8.10
CA VAL A 105 -12.72 -27.31 6.67
C VAL A 105 -12.23 -26.04 5.99
N ALA A 106 -11.36 -26.18 4.99
CA ALA A 106 -10.81 -25.07 4.22
C ALA A 106 -11.12 -25.22 2.73
N ARG A 107 -10.75 -24.20 1.94
CA ARG A 107 -10.99 -24.14 0.48
C ARG A 107 -12.47 -24.21 0.10
N LEU A 108 -13.34 -23.69 0.97
CA LEU A 108 -14.75 -23.53 0.67
C LEU A 108 -14.94 -22.43 -0.37
N ASN A 109 -15.84 -22.65 -1.32
CA ASN A 109 -16.32 -21.59 -2.20
C ASN A 109 -16.91 -20.46 -1.33
N TYR A 110 -16.61 -19.21 -1.68
CA TYR A 110 -17.11 -18.02 -0.99
C TYR A 110 -18.63 -17.88 -1.03
N GLU A 111 -19.30 -18.53 -1.98
CA GLU A 111 -20.78 -18.55 -2.08
C GLU A 111 -21.42 -19.66 -1.24
N THR A 112 -20.64 -20.58 -0.67
CA THR A 112 -21.17 -21.68 0.14
C THR A 112 -21.81 -21.14 1.42
N THR A 113 -23.09 -21.42 1.60
CA THR A 113 -23.84 -21.08 2.81
C THR A 113 -23.67 -22.13 3.90
N GLU A 114 -23.87 -21.72 5.15
CA GLU A 114 -23.83 -22.61 6.31
C GLU A 114 -24.80 -23.78 6.17
N SER A 115 -26.02 -23.52 5.67
CA SER A 115 -27.02 -24.57 5.43
C SER A 115 -26.57 -25.60 4.40
N LYS A 116 -25.88 -25.17 3.33
CA LYS A 116 -25.34 -26.09 2.33
C LYS A 116 -24.24 -26.95 2.96
N LEU A 117 -23.31 -26.33 3.66
CA LEU A 117 -22.23 -27.03 4.36
C LEU A 117 -22.78 -28.03 5.38
N LYS A 118 -23.77 -27.62 6.18
CA LYS A 118 -24.42 -28.49 7.16
C LYS A 118 -24.98 -29.74 6.48
N ARG A 119 -25.74 -29.61 5.38
CA ARG A 119 -26.32 -30.74 4.66
C ARG A 119 -25.29 -31.77 4.19
N GLU A 120 -24.12 -31.31 3.71
CA GLU A 120 -23.06 -32.21 3.25
C GLU A 120 -22.37 -32.95 4.41
N ILE A 121 -22.22 -32.27 5.56
CA ILE A 121 -21.45 -32.79 6.69
C ILE A 121 -22.31 -33.59 7.68
N ASP A 122 -23.61 -33.32 7.76
CA ASP A 122 -24.56 -33.98 8.68
C ASP A 122 -24.67 -35.50 8.44
N VAL A 123 -24.26 -35.97 7.25
CA VAL A 123 -24.21 -37.39 6.89
C VAL A 123 -23.23 -38.19 7.78
N PHE A 124 -22.18 -37.54 8.28
CA PHE A 124 -21.12 -38.21 9.04
C PHE A 124 -21.41 -38.29 10.54
N GLY A 125 -22.31 -37.46 11.05
CA GLY A 125 -22.68 -37.45 12.45
C GLY A 125 -23.35 -36.16 12.86
N ARG A 126 -23.86 -36.13 14.09
CA ARG A 126 -24.65 -35.01 14.58
C ARG A 126 -23.75 -33.80 14.87
N ILE A 127 -24.07 -32.69 14.20
CA ILE A 127 -23.32 -31.43 14.33
C ILE A 127 -23.85 -30.63 15.54
N ASN A 128 -22.95 -30.26 16.44
CA ASN A 128 -23.23 -29.39 17.58
C ASN A 128 -23.20 -27.91 17.18
N ASN A 129 -22.16 -27.47 16.46
CA ASN A 129 -21.97 -26.06 16.09
C ASN A 129 -21.17 -25.90 14.78
N ILE A 130 -21.44 -24.83 14.02
CA ILE A 130 -20.68 -24.47 12.81
C ILE A 130 -20.26 -23.00 12.92
N VAL A 131 -18.95 -22.76 12.80
CA VAL A 131 -18.38 -21.41 12.81
C VAL A 131 -17.73 -21.10 11.47
N MET A 132 -18.44 -20.37 10.61
CA MET A 132 -17.89 -19.85 9.36
C MET A 132 -17.05 -18.59 9.59
N VAL A 133 -15.77 -18.64 9.20
CA VAL A 133 -14.87 -17.51 9.44
C VAL A 133 -14.99 -16.47 8.34
N LYS A 134 -15.24 -15.24 8.75
CA LYS A 134 -15.37 -14.06 7.89
C LYS A 134 -14.31 -13.03 8.28
N ASN A 135 -13.88 -12.22 7.32
CA ASN A 135 -13.02 -11.09 7.60
C ASN A 135 -13.80 -10.04 8.41
N VAL A 136 -13.28 -9.67 9.58
CA VAL A 136 -13.95 -8.75 10.53
C VAL A 136 -14.23 -7.37 9.92
N MET A 137 -13.35 -6.88 9.04
CA MET A 137 -13.48 -5.54 8.45
C MET A 137 -14.41 -5.52 7.24
N THR A 138 -14.32 -6.54 6.38
CA THR A 138 -15.05 -6.56 5.10
C THR A 138 -16.33 -7.40 5.12
N GLY A 139 -16.54 -8.21 6.16
CA GLY A 139 -17.64 -9.19 6.24
C GLY A 139 -17.54 -10.37 5.28
N LYS A 140 -16.59 -10.35 4.33
CA LYS A 140 -16.43 -11.40 3.32
C LYS A 140 -15.96 -12.73 3.93
N PRO A 141 -16.45 -13.88 3.45
CA PRO A 141 -16.01 -15.19 3.92
C PRO A 141 -14.53 -15.41 3.59
N ARG A 142 -13.80 -16.03 4.53
CA ARG A 142 -12.38 -16.39 4.34
C ARG A 142 -12.20 -17.71 3.59
N GLY A 143 -13.27 -18.47 3.37
CA GLY A 143 -13.22 -19.78 2.70
C GLY A 143 -12.82 -20.93 3.62
N TYR A 144 -12.98 -20.77 4.94
CA TYR A 144 -12.81 -21.86 5.91
C TYR A 144 -13.80 -21.74 7.07
N CYS A 145 -14.04 -22.87 7.74
CA CYS A 145 -14.90 -22.96 8.91
C CYS A 145 -14.43 -24.04 9.89
N PHE A 146 -14.99 -23.98 11.09
CA PHE A 146 -14.87 -25.02 12.12
C PHE A 146 -16.23 -25.67 12.33
N VAL A 147 -16.27 -27.00 12.35
CA VAL A 147 -17.49 -27.78 12.58
C VAL A 147 -17.28 -28.63 13.82
N GLU A 148 -18.10 -28.42 14.84
CA GLU A 148 -18.10 -29.20 16.07
C GLU A 148 -19.10 -30.33 15.97
N PHE A 149 -18.66 -31.56 16.19
CA PHE A 149 -19.55 -32.72 16.32
C PHE A 149 -19.90 -32.99 17.77
N GLU A 150 -20.99 -33.73 18.00
CA GLU A 150 -21.32 -34.22 19.34
C GLU A 150 -20.29 -35.25 19.82
N HIS A 151 -19.80 -36.12 18.93
CA HIS A 151 -18.87 -37.19 19.27
C HIS A 151 -17.57 -37.09 18.47
N GLU A 152 -16.45 -37.39 19.15
CA GLU A 152 -15.11 -37.43 18.54
C GLU A 152 -15.02 -38.48 17.42
N ARG A 153 -15.73 -39.61 17.58
CA ARG A 153 -15.78 -40.69 16.58
C ARG A 153 -16.29 -40.19 15.22
N ASP A 154 -17.31 -39.34 15.24
CA ASP A 154 -17.95 -38.82 14.02
C ASP A 154 -16.99 -37.88 13.28
N MET A 155 -16.22 -37.08 14.02
CA MET A 155 -15.17 -36.21 13.47
C MET A 155 -14.04 -37.04 12.84
N HIS A 156 -13.53 -38.05 13.55
CA HIS A 156 -12.43 -38.91 13.04
C HIS A 156 -12.84 -39.74 11.84
N GLY A 157 -14.09 -40.20 11.77
CA GLY A 157 -14.59 -40.99 10.64
C GLY A 157 -14.58 -40.26 9.30
N ILE A 158 -14.39 -38.93 9.30
CA ILE A 158 -14.27 -38.10 8.10
C ILE A 158 -12.82 -38.03 7.59
N TYR A 159 -11.85 -38.17 8.49
CA TYR A 159 -10.42 -38.08 8.17
C TYR A 159 -9.79 -39.43 7.78
N SER A 160 -10.51 -40.53 8.02
CA SER A 160 -10.14 -41.90 7.65
C SER A 160 -10.52 -42.22 6.22
#